data_AF-A0A7S2QGU8-F1
#
_entry.id   AF-A0A7S2QGU8-F1
#
_cell.length_a   1.000
_cell.length_b   1.000
_cell.length_c   1.000
_cell.angle_alpha   90.00
_cell.angle_beta   90.00
_cell.angle_gamma   90.00
#
_symmetry.space_group_name_H-M   'P 1'
#
loop_
_entity.id
_entity.type
_entity.pdbx_description
1 polymer ?
#
loop_
_entity_poly.entity_id
_entity_poly.type
_entity_poly.pdbx_seq_one_letter_code
_entity_poly.pdbx_strand_id
1 'polypeptide(L)'
;MRAVLEWATSDGDRSPVGLDLWARSAGCFEDVRNRYKCPYANDFETYFTEDECGRKNFTQEEVRSREARACSVLAKALAGGPRVQRPHANQFPKWVEAPSGARSVRNLQFRLDDRGERVPAPDADQWMSENYIRLDTSTEGRFGPETVTFRNTPPGIYQLVVNKPSIVNPDGHRDSSPVSDVNQDDPVVNIYLGNSARVTCRIDPMCARKSRVWNVANVRVDPAGEEYDALGIKTGRSLYRVEVVDTKQNMQALHSLDLPTTEEEETSARSVPKGVPIQEEYFQSVSGYTDQYLSNVCYGTCTASATSEQAPSGCMARCTGASSCRAPVGVPNAAPTACLEGDCIALQTTCTTRCADAYAPTVPELLCNLGAFQPSAFQCEPAPCEVEGSNRQPGKHCRCLDAFEGSITWDGGEVTADTKCEPATCLVENSNRLPGAKCACLDGYVGSISWRGATPFGSCHALPCDAEHSNGLPGAACACADGFQGRLEWRGQTLYGHCAPVPCEVE
;
A
#
# COMPACT_ATOMS: atom_id res chain seq x y z
N MET A 1 -18.11 -13.55 -7.52
CA MET A 1 -17.49 -14.50 -6.56
C MET A 1 -18.37 -14.56 -5.31
N ARG A 2 -18.35 -15.67 -4.57
CA ARG A 2 -18.96 -15.75 -3.23
C ARG A 2 -18.04 -16.53 -2.29
N ALA A 3 -17.98 -16.15 -1.02
CA ALA A 3 -17.33 -16.90 0.04
C ALA A 3 -18.41 -17.36 1.03
N VAL A 4 -18.41 -18.64 1.39
CA VAL A 4 -19.40 -19.25 2.28
C VAL A 4 -18.67 -19.84 3.46
N LEU A 5 -19.01 -19.39 4.66
CA LEU A 5 -18.52 -19.94 5.92
C LEU A 5 -19.40 -21.12 6.35
N GLU A 6 -18.77 -22.26 6.55
CA GLU A 6 -19.33 -23.51 7.04
C GLU A 6 -18.51 -23.96 8.27
N TRP A 7 -19.06 -24.85 9.09
CA TRP A 7 -18.36 -25.45 10.22
C TRP A 7 -18.87 -26.87 10.46
N ALA A 8 -18.02 -27.72 11.02
CA ALA A 8 -18.42 -29.08 11.35
C ALA A 8 -19.34 -29.08 12.58
N THR A 9 -20.62 -29.40 12.40
CA THR A 9 -21.52 -29.76 13.51
C THR A 9 -21.17 -31.17 13.99
N SER A 10 -20.06 -31.31 14.72
CA SER A 10 -19.55 -32.62 15.13
C SER A 10 -20.43 -33.32 16.16
N ASP A 11 -21.24 -32.58 16.92
CA ASP A 11 -22.21 -33.14 17.86
C ASP A 11 -23.56 -32.45 17.65
N GLY A 12 -24.58 -33.19 17.23
CA GLY A 12 -25.91 -32.72 16.81
C GLY A 12 -26.77 -31.99 17.86
N ASP A 13 -26.16 -31.40 18.88
CA ASP A 13 -26.83 -30.70 19.99
C ASP A 13 -26.16 -29.36 20.37
N ARG A 14 -25.03 -28.98 19.74
CA ARG A 14 -24.45 -27.64 19.95
C ARG A 14 -25.03 -26.65 18.96
N SER A 15 -25.71 -25.63 19.49
CA SER A 15 -26.11 -24.45 18.72
C SER A 15 -24.90 -23.90 17.96
N PRO A 16 -25.04 -23.53 16.68
CA PRO A 16 -23.92 -23.07 15.87
C PRO A 16 -23.19 -21.94 16.58
N VAL A 17 -21.89 -22.16 16.77
CA VAL A 17 -21.01 -21.17 17.37
C VAL A 17 -21.03 -19.95 16.45
N GLY A 18 -21.32 -18.78 17.00
CA GLY A 18 -21.56 -17.56 16.22
C GLY A 18 -20.28 -17.03 15.60
N LEU A 19 -19.76 -17.70 14.56
CA LEU A 19 -18.65 -17.25 13.75
C LEU A 19 -19.16 -16.28 12.68
N ASP A 20 -18.39 -15.21 12.47
CA ASP A 20 -18.68 -14.19 11.46
C ASP A 20 -17.64 -14.25 10.34
N LEU A 21 -18.11 -14.15 9.10
CA LEU A 21 -17.28 -14.00 7.90
C LEU A 21 -17.18 -12.53 7.53
N TRP A 22 -15.96 -12.00 7.58
CA TRP A 22 -15.66 -10.62 7.31
C TRP A 22 -14.95 -10.48 5.97
N ALA A 23 -15.27 -9.41 5.26
CA ALA A 23 -14.60 -9.08 4.01
C ALA A 23 -14.35 -7.59 3.83
N ARG A 24 -13.22 -7.23 3.21
CA ARG A 24 -12.95 -5.84 2.81
C ARG A 24 -12.11 -5.76 1.54
N SER A 25 -12.14 -4.59 0.90
CA SER A 25 -11.14 -4.19 -0.09
C SER A 25 -9.91 -3.64 0.65
N ALA A 26 -8.78 -4.32 0.53
CA ALA A 26 -7.54 -3.94 1.21
C ALA A 26 -6.99 -2.60 0.69
N GLY A 27 -7.15 -2.37 -0.63
CA GLY A 27 -6.78 -1.10 -1.25
C GLY A 27 -7.53 0.10 -0.65
N CYS A 28 -8.85 -0.06 -0.49
CA CYS A 28 -9.67 0.98 0.11
C CYS A 28 -9.29 1.29 1.58
N PHE A 29 -8.71 0.32 2.29
CA PHE A 29 -8.19 0.51 3.65
C PHE A 29 -6.84 1.23 3.64
N GLU A 30 -5.90 0.82 2.80
CA GLU A 30 -4.57 1.45 2.70
C GLU A 30 -4.65 2.92 2.27
N ASP A 31 -5.53 3.27 1.32
CA ASP A 31 -5.69 4.66 0.89
C ASP A 31 -6.10 5.58 2.07
N VAL A 32 -6.99 5.07 2.93
CA VAL A 32 -7.42 5.78 4.13
C VAL A 32 -6.26 5.85 5.12
N ARG A 33 -5.61 4.72 5.43
CA ARG A 33 -4.46 4.69 6.35
C ARG A 33 -3.34 5.66 5.94
N ASN A 34 -2.98 5.69 4.66
CA ASN A 34 -1.94 6.56 4.12
C ASN A 34 -2.31 8.04 4.22
N ARG A 35 -3.53 8.38 3.81
CA ARG A 35 -4.05 9.76 3.87
C ARG A 35 -3.96 10.37 5.26
N TYR A 36 -4.35 9.58 6.26
CA TYR A 36 -4.40 10.04 7.63
C TYR A 36 -3.10 9.85 8.39
N LYS A 37 -2.05 9.38 7.70
CA LYS A 37 -0.72 9.14 8.30
C LYS A 37 -0.87 8.29 9.56
N CYS A 38 -1.45 7.11 9.39
CA CYS A 38 -1.61 6.13 10.46
C CYS A 38 -0.57 5.01 10.27
N PRO A 39 0.74 5.28 10.42
CA PRO A 39 1.78 4.34 10.04
C PRO A 39 1.92 3.18 11.03
N TYR A 40 1.60 3.34 12.32
CA TYR A 40 2.07 2.37 13.32
C TYR A 40 1.03 1.35 13.81
N ALA A 41 1.53 0.13 14.00
CA ALA A 41 0.86 -1.03 14.60
C ALA A 41 0.47 -0.84 16.08
N ASN A 42 1.03 0.17 16.75
CA ASN A 42 0.90 0.37 18.20
C ASN A 42 0.20 1.70 18.58
N ASP A 43 -0.24 2.52 17.60
CA ASP A 43 -0.88 3.84 17.82
C ASP A 43 -2.30 3.77 18.42
N PHE A 44 -2.70 2.62 18.94
CA PHE A 44 -3.93 2.49 19.72
C PHE A 44 -3.68 2.60 21.23
N GLU A 45 -2.42 2.60 21.68
CA GLU A 45 -2.08 2.69 23.11
C GLU A 45 -1.71 4.11 23.59
N THR A 46 -1.53 5.08 22.68
CA THR A 46 -1.21 6.47 23.05
C THR A 46 -2.48 7.30 23.26
N TYR A 47 -2.52 8.02 24.38
CA TYR A 47 -3.64 8.89 24.76
C TYR A 47 -4.02 9.90 23.66
N PHE A 48 -5.31 10.16 23.48
CA PHE A 48 -5.95 10.99 22.43
C PHE A 48 -5.40 12.42 22.24
N THR A 49 -4.60 12.90 23.18
CA THR A 49 -3.95 14.21 23.11
C THR A 49 -2.84 14.26 22.06
N GLU A 50 -2.30 13.11 21.66
CA GLU A 50 -1.20 12.96 20.69
C GLU A 50 -1.63 12.15 19.44
N ASP A 51 -2.85 12.36 18.95
CA ASP A 51 -3.37 11.71 17.73
C ASP A 51 -2.59 12.15 16.47
N GLU A 52 -1.41 11.55 16.26
CA GLU A 52 -0.55 11.75 15.09
C GLU A 52 -1.20 11.22 13.80
N CYS A 53 -2.13 10.27 13.93
CA CYS A 53 -2.90 9.63 12.86
C CYS A 53 -4.10 10.48 12.38
N GLY A 54 -4.19 11.75 12.82
CA GLY A 54 -5.18 12.71 12.32
C GLY A 54 -6.63 12.21 12.42
N ARG A 55 -6.92 11.26 13.34
CA ARG A 55 -8.21 10.58 13.43
C ARG A 55 -9.35 11.53 13.79
N LYS A 56 -9.05 12.62 14.49
CA LYS A 56 -9.99 13.72 14.74
C LYS A 56 -10.67 14.23 13.45
N ASN A 57 -9.98 14.15 12.30
CA ASN A 57 -10.54 14.54 11.01
C ASN A 57 -11.68 13.62 10.54
N PHE A 58 -11.75 12.35 10.96
CA PHE A 58 -12.85 11.43 10.58
C PHE A 58 -14.22 11.87 11.10
N THR A 59 -14.24 12.62 12.21
CA THR A 59 -15.51 13.13 12.77
C THR A 59 -16.12 14.25 11.92
N GLN A 60 -15.32 14.91 11.08
CA GLN A 60 -15.76 16.00 10.23
C GLN A 60 -16.71 15.48 9.15
N GLU A 61 -17.89 16.09 9.03
CA GLU A 61 -18.92 15.70 8.05
C GLU A 61 -18.39 15.75 6.61
N GLU A 62 -17.56 16.75 6.29
CA GLU A 62 -16.94 16.90 4.98
C GLU A 62 -16.03 15.71 4.63
N VAL A 63 -15.25 15.24 5.59
CA VAL A 63 -14.39 14.06 5.45
C VAL A 63 -15.23 12.82 5.23
N ARG A 64 -16.24 12.57 6.07
CA ARG A 64 -17.17 11.43 5.93
C ARG A 64 -17.87 11.43 4.57
N SER A 65 -18.27 12.60 4.08
CA SER A 65 -18.92 12.76 2.77
C SER A 65 -17.96 12.50 1.61
N ARG A 66 -16.67 12.86 1.73
CA ARG A 66 -15.64 12.51 0.74
C ARG A 66 -15.36 11.00 0.75
N GLU A 67 -15.20 10.39 1.92
CA GLU A 67 -14.98 8.95 2.04
C GLU A 67 -16.15 8.13 1.54
N ALA A 68 -17.39 8.50 1.87
CA ALA A 68 -18.57 7.80 1.40
C ALA A 68 -18.71 7.81 -0.14
N ARG A 69 -18.00 8.71 -0.84
CA ARG A 69 -17.92 8.72 -2.31
C ARG A 69 -16.90 7.70 -2.86
N ALA A 70 -16.00 7.17 -2.04
CA ALA A 70 -14.96 6.19 -2.39
C ALA A 70 -14.95 4.98 -1.44
N CYS A 71 -15.42 3.83 -1.91
CA CYS A 71 -15.61 2.60 -1.11
C CYS A 71 -16.62 2.75 0.04
N SER A 72 -17.86 3.10 -0.31
CA SER A 72 -18.95 3.38 0.64
C SER A 72 -19.44 2.13 1.37
N VAL A 73 -19.36 2.10 2.70
CA VAL A 73 -20.03 1.09 3.54
C VAL A 73 -21.49 1.50 3.78
N LEU A 74 -22.44 0.60 3.51
CA LEU A 74 -23.88 0.81 3.68
C LEU A 74 -24.45 -0.13 4.75
N ALA A 75 -25.17 0.46 5.71
CA ALA A 75 -26.03 -0.26 6.63
C ALA A 75 -27.26 -0.84 5.90
N LYS A 76 -27.73 -2.03 6.30
CA LYS A 76 -29.03 -2.52 5.81
C LYS A 76 -30.16 -1.86 6.61
N ALA A 77 -31.15 -1.31 5.90
CA ALA A 77 -32.43 -0.96 6.53
C ALA A 77 -33.08 -2.24 7.09
N LEU A 78 -33.38 -2.26 8.38
CA LEU A 78 -34.20 -3.30 9.00
C LEU A 78 -35.50 -3.44 8.18
N ALA A 79 -35.87 -4.68 7.85
CA ALA A 79 -37.03 -4.95 7.00
C ALA A 79 -38.28 -4.31 7.63
N GLY A 80 -38.81 -3.25 7.00
CA GLY A 80 -40.00 -2.52 7.45
C GLY A 80 -39.78 -1.08 7.92
N GLY A 81 -38.53 -0.60 8.08
CA GLY A 81 -38.24 0.78 8.47
C GLY A 81 -38.10 1.75 7.27
N PRO A 82 -38.36 3.06 7.45
CA PRO A 82 -38.08 4.06 6.42
C PRO A 82 -36.62 3.99 5.98
N ARG A 83 -36.38 4.08 4.67
CA ARG A 83 -35.08 4.01 4.00
C ARG A 83 -34.09 5.04 4.57
N VAL A 84 -33.44 4.76 5.68
CA VAL A 84 -32.28 5.54 6.12
C VAL A 84 -31.04 4.88 5.54
N GLN A 85 -30.67 5.32 4.33
CA GLN A 85 -29.38 5.04 3.71
C GLN A 85 -28.31 5.99 4.26
N ARG A 86 -28.14 6.08 5.58
CA ARG A 86 -27.05 6.88 6.12
C ARG A 86 -25.77 6.02 6.04
N PRO A 87 -24.72 6.49 5.34
CA PRO A 87 -23.42 5.85 5.44
C PRO A 87 -22.96 5.93 6.91
N HIS A 88 -22.39 4.85 7.43
CA HIS A 88 -21.86 4.84 8.80
C HIS A 88 -20.85 5.97 8.98
N ALA A 89 -20.94 6.70 10.10
CA ALA A 89 -19.90 7.61 10.52
C ALA A 89 -18.65 6.79 10.84
N ASN A 90 -17.54 7.09 10.19
CA ASN A 90 -16.25 6.39 10.23
C ASN A 90 -16.25 5.05 9.50
N GLN A 91 -15.66 5.06 8.31
CA GLN A 91 -15.50 3.88 7.49
C GLN A 91 -14.06 3.36 7.51
N PHE A 92 -13.25 3.75 8.50
CA PHE A 92 -11.79 3.53 8.52
C PHE A 92 -11.36 2.07 8.22
N PRO A 93 -11.99 1.02 8.77
CA PRO A 93 -11.54 -0.35 8.50
C PRO A 93 -12.22 -1.02 7.28
N LYS A 94 -13.33 -0.47 6.78
CA LYS A 94 -14.18 -0.94 5.65
C LYS A 94 -14.54 -2.44 5.63
N TRP A 95 -14.69 -3.06 6.81
CA TRP A 95 -15.20 -4.43 6.90
C TRP A 95 -16.69 -4.51 6.59
N VAL A 96 -17.07 -5.54 5.85
CA VAL A 96 -18.45 -6.01 5.72
C VAL A 96 -18.64 -7.16 6.70
N GLU A 97 -19.53 -6.99 7.68
CA GLU A 97 -19.74 -7.93 8.78
C GLU A 97 -21.14 -7.81 9.39
N ALA A 98 -21.56 -8.81 10.16
CA ALA A 98 -22.88 -8.86 10.78
C ALA A 98 -23.03 -7.93 12.01
N PRO A 99 -22.06 -7.86 12.95
CA PRO A 99 -22.26 -7.15 14.23
C PRO A 99 -22.51 -5.65 14.10
N SER A 100 -21.75 -4.93 13.26
CA SER A 100 -21.90 -3.48 13.07
C SER A 100 -23.08 -3.06 12.18
N GLY A 101 -23.79 -4.00 11.57
CA GLY A 101 -24.82 -3.69 10.56
C GLY A 101 -24.27 -3.25 9.20
N ALA A 102 -22.93 -3.18 9.05
CA ALA A 102 -22.21 -2.89 7.82
C ALA A 102 -22.29 -4.07 6.83
N ARG A 103 -23.43 -4.21 6.15
CA ARG A 103 -23.71 -5.40 5.32
C ARG A 103 -23.32 -5.28 3.87
N SER A 104 -22.89 -4.12 3.40
CA SER A 104 -22.41 -3.99 2.02
C SER A 104 -21.41 -2.85 1.87
N VAL A 105 -20.41 -3.04 1.01
CA VAL A 105 -19.55 -1.98 0.48
C VAL A 105 -19.83 -1.82 -1.01
N ARG A 106 -19.94 -0.58 -1.50
CA ARG A 106 -20.12 -0.21 -2.91
C ARG A 106 -19.05 0.78 -3.35
N ASN A 107 -19.06 1.17 -4.63
CA ASN A 107 -18.13 2.15 -5.19
C ASN A 107 -16.66 1.69 -5.07
N LEU A 108 -16.43 0.39 -5.23
CA LEU A 108 -15.10 -0.25 -5.15
C LEU A 108 -14.18 0.19 -6.29
N GLN A 109 -14.74 0.70 -7.39
CA GLN A 109 -13.99 1.23 -8.53
C GLN A 109 -13.42 2.63 -8.28
N PHE A 110 -13.65 3.18 -7.09
CA PHE A 110 -13.13 4.49 -6.70
C PHE A 110 -12.26 4.39 -5.45
N ARG A 111 -11.25 5.25 -5.40
CA ARG A 111 -10.29 5.43 -4.32
C ARG A 111 -10.22 6.91 -3.93
N LEU A 112 -9.48 7.18 -2.86
CA LEU A 112 -9.15 8.53 -2.44
C LEU A 112 -7.68 8.80 -2.79
N ASP A 113 -7.41 9.94 -3.42
CA ASP A 113 -6.04 10.42 -3.57
C ASP A 113 -5.54 11.10 -2.28
N ASP A 114 -4.30 11.58 -2.29
CA ASP A 114 -3.69 12.31 -1.15
C ASP A 114 -4.46 13.58 -0.76
N ARG A 115 -5.29 14.13 -1.67
CA ARG A 115 -6.14 15.31 -1.42
C ARG A 115 -7.53 14.92 -0.91
N GLY A 116 -7.91 13.65 -1.04
CA GLY A 116 -9.18 13.08 -0.59
C GLY A 116 -10.25 13.26 -1.64
N GLU A 117 -9.81 13.50 -2.85
CA GLU A 117 -10.67 13.53 -4.00
C GLU A 117 -10.87 12.10 -4.50
N ARG A 118 -12.10 11.87 -4.96
CA ARG A 118 -12.48 10.59 -5.53
C ARG A 118 -11.80 10.43 -6.87
N VAL A 119 -10.95 9.43 -6.98
CA VAL A 119 -10.30 9.02 -8.24
C VAL A 119 -10.72 7.60 -8.59
N PRO A 120 -10.75 7.20 -9.87
CA PRO A 120 -10.88 5.79 -10.23
C PRO A 120 -9.77 4.95 -9.58
N ALA A 121 -10.08 3.72 -9.17
CA ALA A 121 -9.05 2.76 -8.80
C ALA A 121 -8.20 2.43 -10.04
N PRO A 122 -6.91 2.08 -9.87
CA PRO A 122 -6.08 1.61 -10.97
C PRO A 122 -6.80 0.55 -11.80
N ASP A 123 -6.79 0.72 -13.12
CA ASP A 123 -7.43 -0.18 -14.09
C ASP A 123 -8.96 -0.32 -13.94
N ALA A 124 -9.62 0.59 -13.24
CA ALA A 124 -11.08 0.56 -13.00
C ALA A 124 -11.85 1.69 -13.70
N ASP A 125 -11.22 2.47 -14.58
CA ASP A 125 -11.83 3.64 -15.26
C ASP A 125 -13.10 3.31 -16.03
N GLN A 126 -13.16 2.11 -16.61
CA GLN A 126 -14.28 1.62 -17.42
C GLN A 126 -15.20 0.67 -16.63
N TRP A 127 -14.97 0.51 -15.33
CA TRP A 127 -15.65 -0.48 -14.53
C TRP A 127 -17.11 -0.09 -14.27
N MET A 128 -18.04 -1.03 -14.49
CA MET A 128 -19.47 -0.75 -14.32
C MET A 128 -19.79 -0.27 -12.89
N SER A 129 -20.80 0.59 -12.80
CA SER A 129 -21.23 1.23 -11.55
C SER A 129 -21.81 0.26 -10.51
N GLU A 130 -22.29 -0.92 -10.92
CA GLU A 130 -22.83 -1.94 -10.02
C GLU A 130 -21.76 -2.91 -9.51
N ASN A 131 -20.85 -2.44 -8.67
CA ASN A 131 -19.90 -3.29 -7.96
C ASN A 131 -20.12 -3.21 -6.44
N TYR A 132 -20.02 -4.37 -5.78
CA TYR A 132 -20.16 -4.43 -4.32
C TYR A 132 -19.56 -5.69 -3.69
N ILE A 133 -19.29 -5.56 -2.40
CA ILE A 133 -19.16 -6.66 -1.44
C ILE A 133 -20.43 -6.62 -0.59
N ARG A 134 -21.03 -7.77 -0.30
CA ARG A 134 -22.25 -7.84 0.51
C ARG A 134 -22.25 -9.08 1.37
N LEU A 135 -22.57 -8.91 2.65
CA LEU A 135 -22.85 -10.00 3.56
C LEU A 135 -24.33 -10.38 3.50
N ASP A 136 -24.58 -11.57 3.01
CA ASP A 136 -25.86 -12.25 2.98
C ASP A 136 -25.94 -13.15 4.21
N THR A 137 -26.48 -12.63 5.31
CA THR A 137 -26.78 -13.45 6.50
C THR A 137 -27.98 -14.35 6.20
N SER A 138 -28.02 -15.54 6.81
CA SER A 138 -29.20 -16.39 6.76
C SER A 138 -30.45 -15.65 7.27
N THR A 139 -31.60 -15.95 6.69
CA THR A 139 -32.91 -15.37 7.05
C THR A 139 -33.45 -15.86 8.39
N GLU A 140 -32.80 -16.85 9.01
CA GLU A 140 -33.33 -17.60 10.16
C GLU A 140 -32.92 -17.05 11.54
N GLY A 141 -32.28 -15.88 11.59
CA GLY A 141 -31.97 -15.20 12.85
C GLY A 141 -30.62 -15.60 13.42
N ARG A 142 -29.68 -14.66 13.32
CA ARG A 142 -28.39 -14.50 14.02
C ARG A 142 -27.34 -15.63 13.95
N PHE A 143 -27.65 -16.87 13.58
CA PHE A 143 -26.68 -17.97 13.71
C PHE A 143 -26.72 -18.99 12.56
N GLY A 144 -26.55 -18.54 11.31
CA GLY A 144 -26.45 -19.43 10.15
C GLY A 144 -25.21 -19.15 9.30
N PRO A 145 -24.88 -20.04 8.36
CA PRO A 145 -23.71 -19.91 7.51
C PRO A 145 -23.69 -18.54 6.84
N GLU A 146 -22.59 -17.82 7.04
CA GLU A 146 -22.43 -16.48 6.51
C GLU A 146 -21.91 -16.55 5.08
N THR A 147 -22.60 -15.84 4.18
CA THR A 147 -22.17 -15.74 2.78
C THR A 147 -21.76 -14.31 2.46
N VAL A 148 -20.53 -14.12 2.01
CA VAL A 148 -20.09 -12.85 1.43
C VAL A 148 -20.14 -12.96 -0.10
N THR A 149 -20.95 -12.12 -0.73
CA THR A 149 -21.08 -12.00 -2.18
C THR A 149 -20.25 -10.84 -2.70
N PHE A 150 -19.45 -11.12 -3.73
CA PHE A 150 -18.63 -10.17 -4.47
C PHE A 150 -19.20 -10.05 -5.89
N ARG A 151 -19.76 -8.90 -6.24
CA ARG A 151 -20.34 -8.64 -7.57
C ARG A 151 -19.53 -7.60 -8.32
N ASN A 152 -19.18 -7.94 -9.57
CA ASN A 152 -18.46 -7.10 -10.50
C ASN A 152 -17.26 -6.40 -9.83
N THR A 153 -16.42 -7.16 -9.15
CA THR A 153 -15.38 -6.64 -8.29
C THR A 153 -14.21 -6.14 -9.14
N PRO A 154 -13.81 -4.84 -9.02
CA PRO A 154 -12.72 -4.28 -9.82
C PRO A 154 -11.35 -4.87 -9.45
N PRO A 155 -10.29 -4.52 -10.19
CA PRO A 155 -8.94 -4.95 -9.86
C PRO A 155 -8.52 -4.50 -8.46
N GLY A 156 -7.84 -5.38 -7.74
CA GLY A 156 -7.38 -5.14 -6.38
C GLY A 156 -7.33 -6.38 -5.49
N ILE A 157 -7.02 -6.15 -4.22
CA ILE A 157 -6.88 -7.18 -3.20
C ILE A 157 -8.06 -7.11 -2.24
N TYR A 158 -8.69 -8.26 -2.00
CA TYR A 158 -9.83 -8.43 -1.10
C TYR A 158 -9.47 -9.39 0.01
N GLN A 159 -9.61 -8.97 1.27
CA GLN A 159 -9.27 -9.81 2.43
C GLN A 159 -10.52 -10.53 2.93
N LEU A 160 -10.38 -11.82 3.22
CA LEU A 160 -11.41 -12.65 3.86
C LEU A 160 -10.90 -13.06 5.25
N VAL A 161 -11.71 -12.83 6.27
CA VAL A 161 -11.38 -13.12 7.67
C VAL A 161 -12.55 -13.85 8.32
N VAL A 162 -12.27 -14.83 9.17
CA VAL A 162 -13.28 -15.39 10.08
C VAL A 162 -12.99 -14.87 11.47
N ASN A 163 -14.02 -14.36 12.13
CA ASN A 163 -13.93 -13.83 13.47
C ASN A 163 -14.90 -14.58 14.40
N LYS A 164 -14.42 -14.89 15.61
CA LYS A 164 -15.23 -15.41 16.71
C LYS A 164 -15.53 -14.25 17.68
N PRO A 165 -16.68 -13.56 17.57
CA PRO A 165 -17.05 -12.45 18.43
C PRO A 165 -17.02 -12.85 19.91
N SER A 166 -16.68 -11.89 20.76
CA SER A 166 -16.81 -12.06 22.21
C SER A 166 -18.30 -12.16 22.54
N ILE A 167 -18.75 -13.30 23.05
CA ILE A 167 -20.11 -13.41 23.56
C ILE A 167 -20.16 -12.57 24.84
N VAL A 168 -20.89 -11.46 24.80
CA VAL A 168 -21.33 -10.80 26.04
C VAL A 168 -22.48 -11.65 26.55
N ASN A 169 -22.35 -12.16 27.78
CA ASN A 169 -23.44 -12.93 28.36
C ASN A 169 -24.70 -12.04 28.48
N PRO A 170 -25.91 -12.62 28.47
CA PRO A 170 -27.15 -11.85 28.57
C PRO A 170 -27.26 -10.97 29.81
N ASP A 171 -26.46 -11.23 30.84
CA ASP A 171 -26.35 -10.45 32.08
C ASP A 171 -25.43 -9.22 31.96
N GLY A 172 -24.85 -8.97 30.77
CA GLY A 172 -23.93 -7.86 30.52
C GLY A 172 -22.51 -8.11 31.04
N HIS A 173 -22.23 -9.26 31.66
CA HIS A 173 -20.86 -9.61 32.02
C HIS A 173 -20.12 -10.12 30.77
N ARG A 174 -19.01 -9.44 30.43
CA ARG A 174 -18.05 -9.98 29.47
C ARG A 174 -17.56 -11.31 30.05
N ASP A 175 -17.81 -12.39 29.32
CA ASP A 175 -17.30 -13.69 29.72
C ASP A 175 -15.78 -13.60 29.82
N SER A 176 -15.27 -13.76 31.05
CA SER A 176 -13.83 -13.78 31.34
C SER A 176 -13.19 -15.11 30.92
N SER A 177 -13.96 -16.00 30.29
CA SER A 177 -13.47 -17.22 29.71
C SER A 177 -12.27 -16.97 28.79
N PRO A 178 -11.26 -17.86 28.84
CA PRO A 178 -10.05 -17.76 28.04
C PRO A 178 -10.42 -17.59 26.56
N VAL A 179 -9.70 -16.69 25.88
CA VAL A 179 -9.84 -16.33 24.46
C VAL A 179 -10.45 -17.49 23.67
N SER A 180 -11.72 -17.33 23.30
CA SER A 180 -12.45 -18.29 22.48
C SER A 180 -11.68 -18.51 21.19
N ASP A 181 -11.08 -19.68 21.05
CA ASP A 181 -10.22 -20.01 19.92
C ASP A 181 -11.10 -20.37 18.72
N VAL A 182 -10.88 -19.69 17.59
CA VAL A 182 -11.58 -19.90 16.32
C VAL A 182 -11.31 -21.31 15.78
N ASN A 183 -10.17 -21.90 16.13
CA ASN A 183 -9.80 -23.25 15.71
C ASN A 183 -10.70 -24.35 16.31
N GLN A 184 -11.34 -24.09 17.45
CA GLN A 184 -12.17 -25.08 18.14
C GLN A 184 -13.45 -25.44 17.38
N ASP A 185 -13.88 -24.58 16.46
CA ASP A 185 -15.15 -24.74 15.74
C ASP A 185 -14.96 -25.38 14.35
N ASP A 186 -13.73 -25.79 13.99
CA ASP A 186 -13.34 -26.31 12.67
C ASP A 186 -14.00 -25.53 11.50
N PRO A 187 -13.76 -24.21 11.41
CA PRO A 187 -14.37 -23.42 10.35
C PRO A 187 -13.78 -23.77 8.98
N VAL A 188 -14.66 -23.81 7.99
CA VAL A 188 -14.33 -24.08 6.59
C VAL A 188 -14.90 -22.93 5.76
N VAL A 189 -14.06 -22.30 4.95
CA VAL A 189 -14.51 -21.25 4.02
C VAL A 189 -14.43 -21.77 2.59
N ASN A 190 -15.58 -21.87 1.94
CA ASN A 190 -15.69 -22.23 0.54
C ASN A 190 -15.80 -20.96 -0.33
N ILE A 191 -14.78 -20.69 -1.14
CA ILE A 191 -14.74 -19.59 -2.10
C ILE A 191 -15.15 -20.13 -3.47
N TYR A 192 -16.23 -19.59 -4.03
CA TYR A 192 -16.73 -19.93 -5.35
C TYR A 192 -16.44 -18.82 -6.35
N LEU A 193 -15.75 -19.18 -7.43
CA LEU A 193 -15.45 -18.32 -8.58
C LEU A 193 -16.37 -18.71 -9.73
N GLY A 194 -17.41 -17.91 -9.95
CA GLY A 194 -18.51 -18.27 -10.86
C GLY A 194 -19.27 -19.51 -10.38
N ASN A 195 -19.78 -20.29 -11.33
CA ASN A 195 -20.52 -21.53 -11.06
C ASN A 195 -19.63 -22.79 -11.12
N SER A 196 -18.34 -22.62 -11.44
CA SER A 196 -17.52 -23.72 -11.96
C SER A 196 -16.26 -24.00 -11.16
N ALA A 197 -15.82 -23.07 -10.32
CA ALA A 197 -14.60 -23.22 -9.52
C ALA A 197 -14.91 -23.04 -8.04
N ARG A 198 -14.38 -23.94 -7.21
CA ARG A 198 -14.48 -23.91 -5.75
C ARG A 198 -13.09 -24.09 -5.14
N VAL A 199 -12.74 -23.19 -4.25
CA VAL A 199 -11.55 -23.25 -3.40
C VAL A 199 -12.01 -23.42 -1.97
N THR A 200 -11.53 -24.45 -1.30
CA THR A 200 -11.89 -24.77 0.08
C THR A 200 -10.71 -24.43 0.99
N CYS A 201 -10.91 -23.47 1.86
CA CYS A 201 -9.93 -23.00 2.82
C CYS A 201 -10.22 -23.58 4.20
N ARG A 202 -9.18 -24.03 4.89
CA ARG A 202 -9.19 -24.49 6.28
C ARG A 202 -8.06 -23.82 7.04
N ILE A 203 -8.20 -23.68 8.35
CA ILE A 203 -7.10 -23.20 9.20
C ILE A 203 -5.92 -24.16 9.07
N ASP A 204 -4.70 -23.62 8.97
CA ASP A 204 -3.49 -24.44 8.97
C ASP A 204 -3.47 -25.33 10.24
N PRO A 205 -3.46 -26.66 10.11
CA PRO A 205 -3.45 -27.58 11.26
C PRO A 205 -2.20 -27.43 12.13
N MET A 206 -1.11 -26.82 11.62
CA MET A 206 0.08 -26.49 12.39
C MET A 206 -0.07 -25.22 13.24
N CYS A 207 -1.18 -24.48 13.09
CA CYS A 207 -1.41 -23.28 13.89
C CYS A 207 -1.73 -23.61 15.34
N ALA A 208 -0.71 -23.56 16.21
CA ALA A 208 -0.86 -23.76 17.65
C ALA A 208 -1.37 -22.52 18.40
N ARG A 209 -1.57 -21.39 17.72
CA ARG A 209 -1.98 -20.13 18.34
C ARG A 209 -3.49 -20.14 18.60
N LYS A 210 -3.87 -19.80 19.83
CA LYS A 210 -5.27 -19.50 20.17
C LYS A 210 -5.59 -18.08 19.72
N SER A 211 -6.52 -17.92 18.79
CA SER A 211 -6.94 -16.62 18.29
C SER A 211 -8.44 -16.61 18.04
N ARG A 212 -9.09 -15.46 18.23
CA ARG A 212 -10.46 -15.23 17.77
C ARG A 212 -10.57 -14.99 16.28
N VAL A 213 -9.44 -14.76 15.62
CA VAL A 213 -9.37 -14.30 14.25
C VAL A 213 -8.60 -15.30 13.42
N TRP A 214 -9.12 -15.60 12.23
CA TRP A 214 -8.45 -16.38 11.21
C TRP A 214 -8.35 -15.56 9.93
N ASN A 215 -7.13 -15.31 9.46
CA ASN A 215 -6.88 -14.72 8.15
C ASN A 215 -7.04 -15.79 7.07
N VAL A 216 -8.21 -15.85 6.43
CA VAL A 216 -8.59 -16.96 5.57
C VAL A 216 -7.76 -16.98 4.29
N ALA A 217 -7.85 -15.90 3.52
CA ALA A 217 -7.18 -15.73 2.23
C ALA A 217 -7.30 -14.28 1.76
N ASN A 218 -6.42 -13.90 0.82
CA ASN A 218 -6.65 -12.75 -0.03
C ASN A 218 -7.15 -13.23 -1.40
N VAL A 219 -8.16 -12.56 -1.93
CA VAL A 219 -8.55 -12.71 -3.32
C VAL A 219 -7.96 -11.54 -4.09
N ARG A 220 -7.05 -11.83 -5.02
CA ARG A 220 -6.45 -10.86 -5.92
C ARG A 220 -7.18 -10.89 -7.27
N VAL A 221 -7.56 -9.73 -7.76
CA VAL A 221 -8.15 -9.53 -9.09
C VAL A 221 -7.21 -8.64 -9.87
N ASP A 222 -6.59 -9.18 -10.92
CA ASP A 222 -5.65 -8.45 -11.78
C ASP A 222 -6.19 -8.37 -13.22
N PRO A 223 -5.87 -7.30 -13.99
CA PRO A 223 -6.05 -7.31 -15.43
C PRO A 223 -5.26 -8.46 -16.07
N ALA A 224 -5.88 -9.18 -17.00
CA ALA A 224 -5.27 -10.28 -17.75
C ALA A 224 -5.28 -10.03 -19.27
N GLY A 225 -5.39 -8.76 -19.67
CA GLY A 225 -5.41 -8.34 -21.07
C GLY A 225 -6.81 -8.34 -21.67
N GLU A 226 -6.88 -8.64 -22.96
CA GLU A 226 -8.09 -8.51 -23.79
C GLU A 226 -8.46 -9.87 -24.39
N GLU A 227 -9.75 -10.13 -24.54
CA GLU A 227 -10.25 -11.33 -25.18
C GLU A 227 -10.16 -11.17 -26.71
N TYR A 228 -9.65 -12.21 -27.36
CA TYR A 228 -9.57 -12.33 -28.82
C TYR A 228 -10.41 -13.53 -29.27
N ASP A 229 -11.10 -13.39 -30.40
CA ASP A 229 -11.84 -14.49 -31.00
C ASP A 229 -10.91 -15.50 -31.70
N ALA A 230 -11.49 -16.55 -32.28
CA ALA A 230 -10.75 -17.58 -32.99
C ALA A 230 -9.98 -17.08 -34.23
N LEU A 231 -10.27 -15.87 -34.71
CA LEU A 231 -9.59 -15.21 -35.83
C LEU A 231 -8.53 -14.21 -35.36
N GLY A 232 -8.29 -14.11 -34.04
CA GLY A 232 -7.36 -13.14 -33.46
C GLY A 232 -7.89 -11.71 -33.47
N ILE A 233 -9.20 -11.51 -33.63
CA ILE A 233 -9.85 -10.20 -33.59
C ILE A 233 -10.26 -9.91 -32.14
N LYS A 234 -9.91 -8.72 -31.65
CA LYS A 234 -10.28 -8.27 -30.30
C LYS A 234 -11.80 -8.23 -30.16
N THR A 235 -12.34 -8.95 -29.18
CA THR A 235 -13.81 -9.00 -28.95
C THR A 235 -14.33 -7.75 -28.25
N GLY A 236 -13.41 -6.94 -27.69
CA GLY A 236 -13.71 -5.78 -26.86
C GLY A 236 -14.04 -6.13 -25.41
N ARG A 237 -13.89 -7.40 -25.01
CA ARG A 237 -14.00 -7.81 -23.61
C ARG A 237 -12.63 -7.86 -22.96
N SER A 238 -12.52 -7.28 -21.78
CA SER A 238 -11.31 -7.39 -20.96
C SER A 238 -11.32 -8.71 -20.17
N LEU A 239 -10.15 -9.34 -20.09
CA LEU A 239 -9.91 -10.53 -19.29
C LEU A 239 -9.34 -10.12 -17.93
N TYR A 240 -9.70 -10.88 -16.90
CA TYR A 240 -9.22 -10.68 -15.54
C TYR A 240 -8.78 -12.00 -14.95
N ARG A 241 -7.67 -11.96 -14.22
CA ARG A 241 -7.19 -13.09 -13.42
C ARG A 241 -7.71 -12.93 -12.00
N VAL A 242 -8.33 -13.99 -11.48
CA VAL A 242 -8.76 -14.07 -10.08
C VAL A 242 -7.94 -15.15 -9.39
N GLU A 243 -7.20 -14.77 -8.36
CA GLU A 243 -6.30 -15.64 -7.62
C GLU A 243 -6.65 -15.65 -6.13
N VAL A 244 -6.65 -16.84 -5.53
CA VAL A 244 -6.77 -17.01 -4.07
C VAL A 244 -5.37 -17.19 -3.51
N VAL A 245 -4.91 -16.20 -2.75
CA VAL A 245 -3.59 -16.16 -2.10
C VAL A 245 -3.78 -16.52 -0.63
N ASP A 246 -3.20 -17.64 -0.22
CA ASP A 246 -3.34 -18.25 1.11
C ASP A 246 -1.99 -18.41 1.84
N THR A 247 -0.90 -18.02 1.20
CA THR A 247 0.44 -18.08 1.80
C THR A 247 0.75 -16.80 2.56
N LYS A 248 1.11 -16.91 3.85
CA LYS A 248 1.35 -15.77 4.75
C LYS A 248 2.27 -14.70 4.16
N GLN A 249 3.32 -15.09 3.44
CA GLN A 249 4.30 -14.16 2.85
C GLN A 249 3.73 -13.32 1.70
N ASN A 250 2.73 -13.86 0.99
CA ASN A 250 2.12 -13.22 -0.18
C ASN A 250 0.78 -12.55 0.16
N MET A 251 0.23 -12.86 1.32
CA MET A 251 -0.97 -12.21 1.83
C MET A 251 -0.66 -10.81 2.36
N GLN A 252 -1.54 -9.86 2.09
CA GLN A 252 -1.49 -8.56 2.72
C GLN A 252 -1.77 -8.72 4.22
N ALA A 253 -0.92 -8.08 5.03
CA ALA A 253 -1.05 -8.11 6.48
C ALA A 253 -2.45 -7.61 6.92
N LEU A 254 -2.96 -8.22 7.99
CA LEU A 254 -4.15 -7.69 8.65
C LEU A 254 -3.73 -6.51 9.53
N HIS A 255 -4.45 -5.42 9.36
CA HIS A 255 -4.32 -4.19 10.13
C HIS A 255 -5.72 -3.74 10.55
N SER A 256 -5.84 -3.25 11.78
CA SER A 256 -7.05 -2.62 12.33
C SER A 256 -8.34 -3.40 11.99
N LEU A 257 -8.68 -4.36 12.84
CA LEU A 257 -9.99 -5.03 12.81
C LEU A 257 -11.07 -4.27 13.61
N ASP A 258 -10.69 -3.17 14.25
CA ASP A 258 -11.57 -2.43 15.13
C ASP A 258 -12.70 -1.75 14.38
N LEU A 259 -13.90 -1.94 14.90
CA LEU A 259 -15.12 -1.27 14.48
C LEU A 259 -15.14 0.13 15.10
N PRO A 260 -15.60 1.17 14.38
CA PRO A 260 -16.09 2.36 15.06
C PRO A 260 -17.29 1.97 15.92
N THR A 261 -17.37 2.54 17.12
CA THR A 261 -18.45 2.32 18.07
C THR A 261 -19.81 2.70 17.49
N THR A 262 -20.83 2.06 18.05
CA THR A 262 -22.23 2.02 17.61
C THR A 262 -22.88 3.41 17.43
N GLU A 263 -23.85 3.47 16.52
CA GLU A 263 -24.93 4.48 16.52
C GLU A 263 -25.82 4.41 17.79
N GLU A 264 -25.53 3.54 18.77
CA GLU A 264 -26.26 3.45 20.04
C GLU A 264 -25.87 4.56 21.04
N GLU A 265 -25.36 5.68 20.54
CA GLU A 265 -25.38 6.95 21.25
C GLU A 265 -26.59 7.83 20.92
N GLU A 266 -27.57 7.44 20.08
CA GLU A 266 -28.82 8.21 20.03
C GLU A 266 -29.60 8.17 21.38
N THR A 267 -29.28 7.24 22.28
CA THR A 267 -29.79 7.23 23.66
C THR A 267 -28.89 7.93 24.69
N SER A 268 -27.57 8.10 24.45
CA SER A 268 -26.70 8.93 25.30
C SER A 268 -26.65 10.41 24.85
N ALA A 269 -26.98 10.69 23.59
CA ALA A 269 -27.04 12.03 23.01
C ALA A 269 -28.27 12.85 23.45
N ARG A 270 -29.13 12.34 24.35
CA ARG A 270 -30.25 13.14 24.88
C ARG A 270 -29.83 14.26 25.83
N SER A 271 -28.55 14.40 26.17
CA SER A 271 -28.08 15.54 26.95
C SER A 271 -26.57 15.74 26.89
N VAL A 272 -26.00 15.88 25.70
CA VAL A 272 -24.66 16.47 25.56
C VAL A 272 -24.84 17.89 24.99
N PRO A 273 -24.75 18.93 25.84
CA PRO A 273 -24.85 20.33 25.40
C PRO A 273 -23.83 20.65 24.30
N LYS A 274 -24.20 21.55 23.38
CA LYS A 274 -23.26 22.19 22.46
C LYS A 274 -22.06 22.72 23.25
N GLY A 275 -20.87 22.12 23.06
CA GLY A 275 -19.62 22.53 23.70
C GLY A 275 -18.94 21.47 24.57
N VAL A 276 -19.53 20.28 24.76
CA VAL A 276 -18.83 19.17 25.43
C VAL A 276 -17.94 18.42 24.42
N PRO A 277 -16.67 18.15 24.73
CA PRO A 277 -15.80 17.34 23.89
C PRO A 277 -16.42 15.96 23.68
N ILE A 278 -16.48 15.50 22.42
CA ILE A 278 -16.82 14.12 22.08
C ILE A 278 -15.86 13.24 22.88
N GLN A 279 -16.37 12.44 23.81
CA GLN A 279 -15.56 11.73 24.79
C GLN A 279 -14.73 10.61 24.13
N GLU A 280 -13.63 10.25 24.80
CA GLU A 280 -12.64 9.22 24.42
C GLU A 280 -13.23 7.86 24.02
N GLU A 281 -14.49 7.59 24.39
CA GLU A 281 -15.23 6.35 24.14
C GLU A 281 -15.51 6.10 22.65
N TYR A 282 -15.61 7.15 21.82
CA TYR A 282 -15.93 7.05 20.38
C TYR A 282 -14.88 6.27 19.55
N PHE A 283 -13.67 6.15 20.08
CA PHE A 283 -12.54 5.50 19.42
C PHE A 283 -11.95 4.34 20.24
N GLN A 284 -12.64 3.91 21.30
CA GLN A 284 -12.22 2.72 22.02
C GLN A 284 -12.43 1.48 21.12
N SER A 285 -11.36 0.72 20.92
CA SER A 285 -11.42 -0.59 20.28
C SER A 285 -12.46 -1.47 20.99
N VAL A 286 -13.55 -1.81 20.28
CA VAL A 286 -14.59 -2.71 20.83
C VAL A 286 -14.04 -4.13 21.02
N SER A 287 -13.04 -4.51 20.21
CA SER A 287 -12.61 -5.89 20.03
C SER A 287 -11.19 -6.22 20.53
N GLY A 288 -10.37 -5.23 20.91
CA GLY A 288 -9.04 -5.42 21.47
C GLY A 288 -8.01 -5.98 20.48
N TYR A 289 -8.21 -5.77 19.17
CA TYR A 289 -7.35 -6.34 18.13
C TYR A 289 -6.20 -5.40 17.75
N THR A 290 -5.10 -5.47 18.50
CA THR A 290 -3.86 -4.76 18.13
C THR A 290 -3.25 -5.32 16.85
N ASP A 291 -2.50 -4.52 16.08
CA ASP A 291 -1.79 -5.05 14.91
C ASP A 291 -0.73 -6.10 15.31
N GLN A 292 -0.16 -5.99 16.52
CA GLN A 292 0.67 -7.05 17.07
C GLN A 292 -0.12 -8.36 17.26
N TYR A 293 -1.35 -8.30 17.75
CA TYR A 293 -2.23 -9.47 17.80
C TYR A 293 -2.53 -9.99 16.38
N LEU A 294 -2.90 -9.11 15.44
CA LEU A 294 -3.27 -9.45 14.06
C LEU A 294 -2.11 -10.04 13.25
N SER A 295 -0.88 -9.59 13.46
CA SER A 295 0.31 -10.16 12.80
C SER A 295 0.60 -11.62 13.21
N ASN A 296 0.01 -12.05 14.33
CA ASN A 296 0.21 -13.36 14.96
C ASN A 296 -1.01 -14.30 14.86
N VAL A 297 -2.06 -13.93 14.13
CA VAL A 297 -3.24 -14.80 13.92
C VAL A 297 -2.91 -16.01 13.04
N CYS A 298 -3.79 -17.01 13.06
CA CYS A 298 -3.69 -18.15 12.16
C CYS A 298 -3.99 -17.76 10.71
N TYR A 299 -3.33 -18.45 9.78
CA TYR A 299 -3.55 -18.34 8.34
C TYR A 299 -4.20 -19.63 7.82
N GLY A 300 -4.97 -19.51 6.74
CA GLY A 300 -5.60 -20.66 6.10
C GLY A 300 -4.70 -21.34 5.09
N THR A 301 -4.93 -22.61 4.84
CA THR A 301 -4.49 -23.30 3.62
C THR A 301 -5.71 -23.58 2.76
N CYS A 302 -5.63 -23.22 1.48
CA CYS A 302 -6.71 -23.33 0.53
C CYS A 302 -6.40 -24.39 -0.52
N THR A 303 -7.35 -25.28 -0.74
CA THR A 303 -7.24 -26.33 -1.76
C THR A 303 -8.32 -26.11 -2.79
N ALA A 304 -7.91 -26.00 -4.06
CA ALA A 304 -8.88 -26.03 -5.15
C ALA A 304 -9.52 -27.42 -5.17
N SER A 305 -10.84 -27.48 -5.04
CA SER A 305 -11.56 -28.73 -5.32
C SER A 305 -11.33 -29.03 -6.79
N ALA A 306 -10.55 -30.07 -7.09
CA ALA A 306 -10.55 -30.63 -8.43
C ALA A 306 -11.99 -31.05 -8.71
N THR A 307 -12.66 -30.43 -9.69
CA THR A 307 -13.36 -31.11 -10.78
C THR A 307 -14.39 -30.21 -11.44
N SER A 308 -14.23 -30.01 -12.74
CA SER A 308 -15.20 -30.39 -13.77
C SER A 308 -14.49 -30.21 -15.11
N GLU A 309 -14.58 -31.17 -16.01
CA GLU A 309 -14.18 -31.02 -17.43
C GLU A 309 -14.93 -29.86 -18.13
N GLN A 310 -15.87 -29.22 -17.44
CA GLN A 310 -16.66 -28.08 -17.88
C GLN A 310 -16.34 -26.80 -17.10
N ALA A 311 -15.19 -26.73 -16.40
CA ALA A 311 -14.67 -25.42 -16.02
C ALA A 311 -14.55 -24.59 -17.31
N PRO A 312 -15.24 -23.43 -17.43
CA PRO A 312 -15.13 -22.61 -18.62
C PRO A 312 -13.64 -22.34 -18.81
N SER A 313 -13.18 -22.55 -20.03
CA SER A 313 -11.77 -22.56 -20.47
C SER A 313 -10.96 -21.32 -20.06
N GLY A 314 -11.58 -20.31 -19.44
CA GLY A 314 -10.94 -19.10 -18.91
C GLY A 314 -10.93 -18.92 -17.37
N CYS A 315 -11.48 -19.82 -16.54
CA CYS A 315 -11.55 -19.59 -15.07
C CYS A 315 -10.60 -20.45 -14.24
N MET A 316 -10.13 -21.58 -14.78
CA MET A 316 -8.99 -22.32 -14.26
C MET A 316 -8.31 -22.97 -15.47
N ALA A 317 -7.52 -22.19 -16.21
CA ALA A 317 -6.62 -22.76 -17.20
C ALA A 317 -5.57 -23.57 -16.43
N ARG A 318 -5.89 -24.83 -16.11
CA ARG A 318 -4.82 -25.79 -15.86
C ARG A 318 -4.09 -25.90 -17.21
N CYS A 319 -2.78 -25.73 -17.20
CA CYS A 319 -1.96 -26.09 -18.36
C CYS A 319 -1.97 -27.62 -18.46
N THR A 320 -3.09 -28.23 -18.86
CA THR A 320 -3.34 -29.69 -18.84
C THR A 320 -3.12 -30.35 -20.19
N GLY A 321 -2.56 -29.65 -21.17
CA GLY A 321 -2.12 -30.26 -22.41
C GLY A 321 -0.63 -30.59 -22.35
N ALA A 322 -0.23 -31.76 -22.88
CA ALA A 322 1.16 -32.03 -23.25
C ALA A 322 1.74 -31.03 -24.27
N SER A 323 0.93 -30.06 -24.70
CA SER A 323 1.23 -28.98 -25.62
C SER A 323 1.26 -27.59 -24.96
N SER A 324 1.27 -27.46 -23.63
CA SER A 324 1.46 -26.15 -22.99
C SER A 324 2.36 -26.21 -21.77
N CYS A 325 3.14 -25.14 -21.57
CA CYS A 325 4.08 -25.02 -20.47
C CYS A 325 3.48 -24.13 -19.39
N ARG A 326 3.71 -24.50 -18.13
CA ARG A 326 3.32 -23.67 -17.00
C ARG A 326 4.46 -22.73 -16.65
N ALA A 327 4.17 -21.44 -16.52
CA ALA A 327 5.16 -20.43 -16.11
C ALA A 327 5.93 -20.88 -14.86
N PRO A 328 7.26 -20.62 -14.79
CA PRO A 328 8.06 -21.06 -13.64
C PRO A 328 7.53 -20.46 -12.34
N VAL A 329 7.42 -21.28 -11.29
CA VAL A 329 6.99 -20.85 -9.95
C VAL A 329 8.14 -20.97 -8.96
N GLY A 330 8.13 -20.14 -7.91
CA GLY A 330 9.14 -20.17 -6.86
C GLY A 330 10.53 -19.66 -7.28
N VAL A 331 10.62 -18.93 -8.39
CA VAL A 331 11.86 -18.25 -8.81
C VAL A 331 12.09 -17.05 -7.87
N PRO A 332 13.19 -17.01 -7.10
CA PRO A 332 13.46 -15.90 -6.19
C PRO A 332 13.55 -14.57 -6.95
N ASN A 333 12.96 -13.51 -6.39
CA ASN A 333 12.89 -12.17 -7.00
C ASN A 333 12.21 -12.12 -8.38
N ALA A 334 11.46 -13.15 -8.77
CA ALA A 334 10.59 -13.07 -9.94
C ALA A 334 9.37 -12.17 -9.67
N ALA A 335 8.78 -11.65 -10.74
CA ALA A 335 7.47 -11.00 -10.65
C ALA A 335 6.41 -12.03 -10.19
N PRO A 336 5.23 -11.59 -9.69
CA PRO A 336 4.15 -12.50 -9.31
C PRO A 336 3.76 -13.51 -10.41
N THR A 337 3.95 -13.12 -11.68
CA THR A 337 3.88 -14.02 -12.84
C THR A 337 5.21 -13.98 -13.57
N ALA A 338 5.89 -15.12 -13.62
CA ALA A 338 7.23 -15.25 -14.16
C ALA A 338 7.32 -15.07 -15.68
N CYS A 339 6.20 -15.15 -16.40
CA CYS A 339 6.10 -14.88 -17.83
C CYS A 339 5.17 -13.68 -18.08
N LEU A 340 5.52 -12.81 -19.03
CA LEU A 340 4.66 -11.70 -19.46
C LEU A 340 3.34 -12.18 -20.07
N GLU A 341 3.38 -13.31 -20.74
CA GLU A 341 2.26 -13.95 -21.46
C GLU A 341 1.29 -14.67 -20.51
N GLY A 342 1.56 -14.68 -19.21
CA GLY A 342 0.71 -15.32 -18.20
C GLY A 342 1.21 -16.70 -17.76
N ASP A 343 0.35 -17.45 -17.06
CA ASP A 343 0.72 -18.69 -16.38
C ASP A 343 0.77 -19.93 -17.29
N CYS A 344 0.13 -19.89 -18.46
CA CYS A 344 0.12 -20.99 -19.43
C CYS A 344 0.60 -20.51 -20.79
N ILE A 345 1.70 -21.10 -21.25
CA ILE A 345 2.38 -20.76 -22.50
C ILE A 345 2.06 -21.85 -23.52
N ALA A 346 1.57 -21.47 -24.70
CA ALA A 346 1.20 -22.41 -25.74
C ALA A 346 2.43 -23.09 -26.37
N LEU A 347 2.22 -24.23 -27.04
CA LEU A 347 3.26 -24.95 -27.76
C LEU A 347 3.93 -24.02 -28.79
N GLN A 348 5.27 -24.04 -28.82
CA GLN A 348 6.09 -23.24 -29.74
C GLN A 348 5.93 -21.72 -29.56
N THR A 349 5.41 -21.25 -28.41
CA THR A 349 5.41 -19.83 -28.06
C THR A 349 6.42 -19.52 -26.96
N THR A 350 6.77 -18.25 -26.83
CA THR A 350 7.78 -17.77 -25.90
C THR A 350 7.14 -17.30 -24.59
N CYS A 351 7.80 -17.61 -23.48
CA CYS A 351 7.65 -16.94 -22.19
C CYS A 351 8.69 -15.83 -22.13
N THR A 352 8.28 -14.57 -22.16
CA THR A 352 9.14 -13.44 -21.83
C THR A 352 9.24 -13.37 -20.31
N THR A 353 10.42 -13.69 -19.79
CA THR A 353 10.64 -13.80 -18.35
C THR A 353 10.50 -12.46 -17.64
N ARG A 354 9.93 -12.47 -16.43
CA ARG A 354 9.69 -11.27 -15.63
C ARG A 354 10.25 -11.41 -14.22
N CYS A 355 11.03 -10.40 -13.85
CA CYS A 355 11.56 -10.23 -12.51
C CYS A 355 10.85 -9.09 -11.78
N ALA A 356 10.95 -9.07 -10.46
CA ALA A 356 10.51 -7.95 -9.64
C ALA A 356 11.38 -6.71 -9.91
N ASP A 357 10.91 -5.54 -9.48
CA ASP A 357 11.62 -4.28 -9.71
C ASP A 357 13.06 -4.30 -9.16
N ALA A 358 13.96 -3.74 -9.97
CA ALA A 358 15.40 -3.72 -9.80
C ALA A 358 16.09 -5.09 -9.96
N TYR A 359 15.45 -6.04 -10.64
CA TYR A 359 16.03 -7.33 -11.02
C TYR A 359 15.82 -7.63 -12.50
N ALA A 360 16.83 -8.26 -13.13
CA ALA A 360 16.82 -8.67 -14.52
C ALA A 360 16.93 -10.20 -14.64
N PRO A 361 16.24 -10.83 -15.61
CA PRO A 361 16.33 -12.25 -15.82
C PRO A 361 17.66 -12.65 -16.48
N THR A 362 18.27 -13.75 -16.02
CA THR A 362 19.47 -14.33 -16.66
C THR A 362 19.20 -14.87 -18.06
N VAL A 363 17.96 -15.23 -18.34
CA VAL A 363 17.47 -15.72 -19.62
C VAL A 363 16.19 -14.95 -19.93
N PRO A 364 16.17 -14.03 -20.91
CA PRO A 364 15.03 -13.16 -21.15
C PRO A 364 13.81 -13.90 -21.72
N GLU A 365 14.03 -15.00 -22.44
CA GLU A 365 13.00 -15.73 -23.16
C GLU A 365 13.13 -17.24 -22.96
N LEU A 366 12.02 -17.92 -22.67
CA LEU A 366 11.93 -19.39 -22.62
C LEU A 366 10.96 -19.89 -23.69
N LEU A 367 11.41 -20.76 -24.59
CA LEU A 367 10.53 -21.38 -25.58
C LEU A 367 9.77 -22.54 -24.96
N CYS A 368 8.44 -22.55 -25.09
CA CYS A 368 7.64 -23.70 -24.68
C CYS A 368 7.67 -24.81 -25.73
N ASN A 369 8.21 -25.97 -25.39
CA ASN A 369 8.24 -27.14 -26.25
C ASN A 369 7.70 -28.37 -25.52
N LEU A 370 6.53 -28.86 -25.95
CA LEU A 370 5.87 -30.07 -25.44
C LEU A 370 5.77 -30.12 -23.90
N GLY A 371 5.38 -29.00 -23.28
CA GLY A 371 5.20 -28.89 -21.84
C GLY A 371 6.47 -28.59 -21.04
N ALA A 372 7.63 -28.50 -21.69
CA ALA A 372 8.89 -28.09 -21.07
C ALA A 372 9.42 -26.79 -21.68
N PHE A 373 10.05 -25.96 -20.87
CA PHE A 373 10.72 -24.77 -21.36
C PHE A 373 12.14 -25.07 -21.85
N GLN A 374 12.58 -24.33 -22.86
CA GLN A 374 13.96 -24.30 -23.32
C GLN A 374 14.43 -22.84 -23.48
N PRO A 375 15.38 -22.38 -22.64
CA PRO A 375 15.97 -23.04 -21.48
C PRO A 375 14.95 -23.46 -20.40
N SER A 376 15.28 -24.44 -19.57
CA SER A 376 14.30 -24.99 -18.60
C SER A 376 14.04 -24.10 -17.39
N ALA A 377 14.87 -23.09 -17.16
CA ALA A 377 14.78 -22.18 -16.02
C ALA A 377 15.50 -20.85 -16.30
N PHE A 378 15.18 -19.86 -15.48
CA PHE A 378 15.88 -18.57 -15.39
C PHE A 378 16.06 -18.19 -13.92
N GLN A 379 16.93 -17.23 -13.66
CA GLN A 379 17.12 -16.62 -12.34
C GLN A 379 16.92 -15.10 -12.47
N CYS A 380 16.54 -14.44 -11.38
CA CYS A 380 16.45 -12.99 -11.31
C CYS A 380 17.64 -12.44 -10.52
N GLU A 381 18.53 -11.72 -11.21
CA GLU A 381 19.73 -11.11 -10.63
C GLU A 381 19.53 -9.59 -10.49
N PRO A 382 20.18 -8.93 -9.52
CA PRO A 382 20.10 -7.48 -9.37
C PRO A 382 20.45 -6.77 -10.69
N ALA A 383 19.56 -5.91 -11.17
CA ALA A 383 19.70 -5.27 -12.48
C ALA A 383 20.91 -4.32 -12.52
N PRO A 384 21.64 -4.23 -13.66
CA PRO A 384 22.74 -3.27 -13.79
C PRO A 384 22.22 -1.84 -13.75
N CYS A 385 22.96 -0.93 -13.10
CA CYS A 385 22.58 0.47 -12.99
C CYS A 385 23.55 1.38 -13.74
N GLU A 386 23.08 1.99 -14.83
CA GLU A 386 23.88 2.86 -15.71
C GLU A 386 23.52 4.34 -15.63
N VAL A 387 22.75 4.73 -14.59
CA VAL A 387 22.29 6.11 -14.37
C VAL A 387 23.50 7.03 -14.07
N GLU A 388 23.64 8.11 -14.84
CA GLU A 388 24.65 9.15 -14.58
C GLU A 388 24.39 9.83 -13.22
N GLY A 389 25.45 10.14 -12.47
CA GLY A 389 25.31 10.71 -11.12
C GLY A 389 24.90 9.71 -10.03
N SER A 390 24.80 8.42 -10.34
CA SER A 390 24.56 7.34 -9.38
C SER A 390 25.83 6.66 -8.87
N ASN A 391 25.70 5.89 -7.80
CA ASN A 391 26.76 5.01 -7.29
C ASN A 391 26.99 3.75 -8.15
N ARG A 392 26.20 3.54 -9.22
CA ARG A 392 26.26 2.39 -10.14
C ARG A 392 26.24 1.01 -9.48
N GLN A 393 25.70 0.91 -8.26
CA GLN A 393 25.49 -0.37 -7.61
C GLN A 393 24.24 -1.04 -8.20
N PRO A 394 24.22 -2.37 -8.37
CA PRO A 394 23.12 -3.04 -9.05
C PRO A 394 21.86 -3.12 -8.17
N GLY A 395 20.71 -3.23 -8.83
CA GLY A 395 19.38 -3.38 -8.26
C GLY A 395 19.03 -2.29 -7.24
N LYS A 396 18.45 -2.70 -6.11
CA LYS A 396 17.98 -1.80 -5.05
C LYS A 396 19.09 -1.01 -4.35
N HIS A 397 20.35 -1.32 -4.60
CA HIS A 397 21.48 -0.55 -4.08
C HIS A 397 21.83 0.65 -4.96
N CYS A 398 21.26 0.76 -6.16
CA CYS A 398 21.47 1.94 -6.98
C CYS A 398 20.82 3.18 -6.37
N ARG A 399 21.62 4.23 -6.19
CA ARG A 399 21.17 5.52 -5.65
C ARG A 399 22.03 6.65 -6.19
N CYS A 400 21.48 7.86 -6.21
CA CYS A 400 22.24 9.06 -6.52
C CYS A 400 23.43 9.24 -5.56
N LEU A 401 24.55 9.74 -6.08
CA LEU A 401 25.72 10.11 -5.29
C LEU A 401 25.43 11.33 -4.42
N ASP A 402 26.30 11.57 -3.44
CA ASP A 402 26.31 12.85 -2.74
C ASP A 402 26.52 14.01 -3.73
N ALA A 403 25.87 15.14 -3.45
CA ALA A 403 25.80 16.30 -4.34
C ALA A 403 24.94 16.11 -5.60
N PHE A 404 24.14 15.04 -5.68
CA PHE A 404 23.10 14.84 -6.69
C PHE A 404 21.72 14.72 -6.02
N GLU A 405 20.68 15.16 -6.72
CA GLU A 405 19.28 15.06 -6.32
C GLU A 405 18.44 14.35 -7.39
N GLY A 406 17.35 13.72 -6.95
CA GLY A 406 16.45 12.94 -7.81
C GLY A 406 16.21 11.54 -7.27
N SER A 407 15.64 10.68 -8.11
CA SER A 407 15.25 9.32 -7.77
C SER A 407 15.57 8.35 -8.90
N ILE A 408 15.83 7.11 -8.53
CA ILE A 408 16.01 5.98 -9.45
C ILE A 408 14.84 5.03 -9.24
N THR A 409 14.06 4.86 -10.31
CA THR A 409 12.82 4.09 -10.36
C THR A 409 12.98 2.99 -11.41
N TRP A 410 12.41 1.83 -11.12
CA TRP A 410 12.61 0.60 -11.91
C TRP A 410 11.27 0.06 -12.37
N ASP A 411 11.24 -0.47 -13.58
CA ASP A 411 10.18 -1.35 -14.10
C ASP A 411 10.84 -2.67 -14.48
N GLY A 412 10.70 -3.67 -13.60
CA GLY A 412 11.47 -4.90 -13.71
C GLY A 412 12.98 -4.64 -13.67
N GLY A 413 13.69 -4.98 -14.75
CA GLY A 413 15.14 -4.86 -14.85
C GLY A 413 15.65 -3.54 -15.45
N GLU A 414 14.74 -2.67 -15.89
CA GLU A 414 15.10 -1.42 -16.57
C GLU A 414 14.73 -0.20 -15.71
N VAL A 415 15.51 0.88 -15.86
CA VAL A 415 15.19 2.16 -15.23
C VAL A 415 14.09 2.87 -16.01
N THR A 416 13.14 3.48 -15.32
CA THR A 416 12.02 4.19 -15.94
C THR A 416 12.44 5.57 -16.44
N ALA A 417 11.64 6.17 -17.33
CA ALA A 417 11.96 7.46 -17.96
C ALA A 417 12.05 8.65 -16.98
N ASP A 418 11.44 8.54 -15.80
CA ASP A 418 11.51 9.53 -14.71
C ASP A 418 12.79 9.41 -13.86
N THR A 419 13.62 8.38 -14.08
CA THR A 419 14.89 8.21 -13.39
C THR A 419 15.88 9.29 -13.76
N LYS A 420 16.34 10.06 -12.77
CA LYS A 420 17.39 11.07 -12.95
C LYS A 420 18.14 11.35 -11.65
N CYS A 421 19.45 11.56 -11.77
CA CYS A 421 20.29 12.15 -10.72
C CYS A 421 20.93 13.42 -11.29
N GLU A 422 20.41 14.58 -10.92
CA GLU A 422 20.91 15.88 -11.38
C GLU A 422 21.77 16.53 -10.29
N PRO A 423 22.81 17.31 -10.64
CA PRO A 423 23.62 18.00 -9.64
C PRO A 423 22.76 18.87 -8.71
N ALA A 424 22.83 18.62 -7.40
CA ALA A 424 21.96 19.26 -6.42
C ALA A 424 22.25 20.76 -6.28
N THR A 425 21.22 21.54 -5.96
CA THR A 425 21.37 23.00 -5.80
C THR A 425 22.19 23.39 -4.58
N CYS A 426 23.11 24.37 -4.73
CA CYS A 426 23.92 24.84 -3.61
C CYS A 426 23.42 26.16 -3.03
N LEU A 427 23.04 26.13 -1.75
CA LEU A 427 22.48 27.29 -1.03
C LEU A 427 23.37 27.80 0.11
N VAL A 428 24.63 27.34 0.19
CA VAL A 428 25.57 27.81 1.21
C VAL A 428 25.88 29.29 0.98
N GLU A 429 25.74 30.10 2.03
CA GLU A 429 26.03 31.54 1.99
C GLU A 429 27.51 31.79 1.62
N ASN A 430 27.77 32.84 0.84
CA ASN A 430 29.10 33.19 0.36
C ASN A 430 29.81 32.09 -0.47
N SER A 431 29.03 31.19 -1.08
CA SER A 431 29.49 30.24 -2.08
C SER A 431 29.26 30.74 -3.50
N ASN A 432 29.92 30.11 -4.47
CA ASN A 432 29.72 30.33 -5.90
C ASN A 432 28.34 29.87 -6.41
N ARG A 433 27.53 29.21 -5.56
CA ARG A 433 26.19 28.65 -5.86
C ARG A 433 26.15 27.73 -7.09
N LEU A 434 27.29 27.20 -7.52
CA LEU A 434 27.34 26.21 -8.59
C LEU A 434 26.80 24.87 -8.05
N PRO A 435 26.04 24.11 -8.85
CA PRO A 435 25.40 22.90 -8.37
C PRO A 435 26.39 21.74 -8.17
N GLY A 436 26.01 20.84 -7.28
CA GLY A 436 26.73 19.62 -6.93
C GLY A 436 28.14 19.87 -6.41
N ALA A 437 29.07 18.99 -6.78
CA ALA A 437 30.46 19.03 -6.32
C ALA A 437 31.25 20.29 -6.74
N LYS A 438 30.70 21.11 -7.65
CA LYS A 438 31.31 22.39 -8.04
C LYS A 438 31.04 23.51 -7.02
N CYS A 439 30.17 23.27 -6.03
CA CYS A 439 29.93 24.26 -5.00
C CYS A 439 31.17 24.49 -4.14
N ALA A 440 31.63 25.74 -4.12
CA ALA A 440 32.81 26.17 -3.38
C ALA A 440 32.63 27.58 -2.84
N CYS A 441 33.40 27.95 -1.82
CA CYS A 441 33.42 29.33 -1.32
C CYS A 441 33.84 30.32 -2.43
N LEU A 442 33.27 31.52 -2.39
CA LEU A 442 33.68 32.62 -3.28
C LEU A 442 35.11 33.08 -2.98
N ASP A 443 35.73 33.77 -3.94
CA ASP A 443 37.00 34.46 -3.73
C ASP A 443 36.91 35.45 -2.55
N GLY A 444 37.94 35.46 -1.69
CA GLY A 444 37.94 36.24 -0.45
C GLY A 444 37.18 35.59 0.72
N TYR A 445 36.73 34.34 0.56
CA TYR A 445 36.13 33.55 1.63
C TYR A 445 36.89 32.22 1.85
N VAL A 446 36.97 31.77 3.10
CA VAL A 446 37.61 30.53 3.54
C VAL A 446 36.60 29.61 4.21
N GLY A 447 36.72 28.31 3.97
CA GLY A 447 35.81 27.32 4.52
C GLY A 447 35.78 26.05 3.69
N SER A 448 34.88 25.15 4.05
CA SER A 448 34.69 23.88 3.34
C SER A 448 33.21 23.59 3.19
N ILE A 449 32.80 23.12 2.00
CA ILE A 449 31.46 22.64 1.72
C ILE A 449 31.56 21.15 1.44
N SER A 450 30.73 20.38 2.13
CA SER A 450 30.59 18.92 2.01
C SER A 450 29.12 18.58 1.74
N TRP A 451 28.84 17.38 1.24
CA TRP A 451 27.48 16.98 0.91
C TRP A 451 27.10 15.71 1.67
N ARG A 452 25.83 15.60 2.04
CA ARG A 452 25.21 14.36 2.47
C ARG A 452 23.90 14.22 1.70
N GLY A 453 23.86 13.29 0.76
CA GLY A 453 22.85 13.26 -0.29
C GLY A 453 22.80 14.58 -1.06
N ALA A 454 21.60 15.10 -1.27
CA ALA A 454 21.35 16.37 -1.95
C ALA A 454 21.53 17.62 -1.06
N THR A 455 21.94 17.48 0.21
CA THR A 455 22.05 18.62 1.13
C THR A 455 23.50 19.04 1.34
N PRO A 456 23.86 20.31 1.07
CA PRO A 456 25.19 20.82 1.34
C PRO A 456 25.33 21.24 2.82
N PHE A 457 26.50 20.97 3.39
CA PHE A 457 26.90 21.30 4.75
C PHE A 457 28.23 22.04 4.73
N GLY A 458 28.36 23.09 5.53
CA GLY A 458 29.58 23.86 5.63
C GLY A 458 29.30 25.35 5.78
N SER A 459 30.38 26.11 5.88
CA SER A 459 30.32 27.57 6.01
C SER A 459 31.49 28.19 5.26
N CYS A 460 31.25 29.36 4.69
CA CYS A 460 32.25 30.19 4.03
C CYS A 460 32.37 31.52 4.79
N HIS A 461 33.51 31.73 5.42
CA HIS A 461 33.81 32.89 6.26
C HIS A 461 34.68 33.89 5.49
N ALA A 462 34.34 35.17 5.56
CA ALA A 462 35.11 36.21 4.87
C ALA A 462 36.53 36.31 5.45
N LEU A 463 37.54 36.40 4.58
CA LEU A 463 38.92 36.64 5.00
C LEU A 463 39.11 38.13 5.35
N PRO A 464 39.94 38.43 6.37
CA PRO A 464 40.26 39.82 6.72
C PRO A 464 41.00 40.52 5.57
N CYS A 465 40.80 41.83 5.46
CA CYS A 465 41.43 42.69 4.46
C CYS A 465 42.62 43.43 5.08
N ASP A 466 43.77 42.75 5.11
CA ASP A 466 44.97 43.25 5.80
C ASP A 466 45.98 43.93 4.85
N ALA A 467 45.54 44.38 3.68
CA ALA A 467 46.37 45.15 2.77
C ALA A 467 46.66 46.55 3.33
N GLU A 468 47.89 47.03 3.16
CA GLU A 468 48.29 48.37 3.58
C GLU A 468 47.41 49.44 2.89
N HIS A 469 46.93 50.40 3.67
CA HIS A 469 46.02 51.45 3.22
C HIS A 469 44.67 50.97 2.63
N SER A 470 44.21 49.79 3.05
CA SER A 470 42.86 49.30 2.76
C SER A 470 41.81 49.80 3.77
N ASN A 471 40.54 49.63 3.43
CA ASN A 471 39.39 49.97 4.27
C ASN A 471 39.13 48.97 5.41
N GLY A 472 39.89 47.86 5.50
CA GLY A 472 39.76 46.84 6.55
C GLY A 472 38.48 46.00 6.51
N LEU A 473 37.62 46.16 5.49
CA LEU A 473 36.37 45.38 5.38
C LEU A 473 36.65 43.99 4.78
N PRO A 474 36.16 42.88 5.35
CA PRO A 474 36.53 41.54 4.95
C PRO A 474 35.88 41.09 3.62
N GLY A 475 36.47 40.08 2.99
CA GLY A 475 35.94 39.45 1.78
C GLY A 475 35.79 40.42 0.61
N ALA A 476 34.65 40.34 -0.10
CA ALA A 476 34.40 41.12 -1.30
C ALA A 476 34.31 42.64 -1.08
N ALA A 477 34.15 43.09 0.17
CA ALA A 477 34.13 44.51 0.52
C ALA A 477 35.53 45.14 0.67
N CYS A 478 36.60 44.34 0.59
CA CYS A 478 37.98 44.77 0.69
C CYS A 478 38.34 45.72 -0.47
N ALA A 479 38.66 46.96 -0.13
CA ALA A 479 39.03 48.01 -1.09
C ALA A 479 40.05 48.97 -0.48
N CYS A 480 40.62 49.87 -1.29
CA CYS A 480 41.46 50.94 -0.78
C CYS A 480 40.66 51.88 0.15
N ALA A 481 41.30 52.36 1.21
CA ALA A 481 40.71 53.36 2.10
C ALA A 481 40.54 54.70 1.39
N ASP A 482 39.66 55.56 1.94
CA ASP A 482 39.48 56.92 1.45
C ASP A 482 40.82 57.68 1.43
N GLY A 483 41.12 58.35 0.30
CA GLY A 483 42.40 59.03 0.06
C GLY A 483 43.48 58.15 -0.61
N PHE A 484 43.19 56.88 -0.87
CA PHE A 484 44.07 55.96 -1.59
C PHE A 484 43.38 55.42 -2.87
N GLN A 485 44.15 55.24 -3.92
CA GLN A 485 43.75 54.62 -5.19
C GLN A 485 44.56 53.36 -5.47
N GLY A 486 43.93 52.42 -6.16
CA GLY A 486 44.51 51.11 -6.46
C GLY A 486 43.41 50.09 -6.71
N ARG A 487 43.79 48.85 -7.01
CA ARG A 487 42.85 47.73 -7.15
C ARG A 487 43.33 46.56 -6.31
N LEU A 488 42.53 46.22 -5.30
CA LEU A 488 42.67 44.98 -4.55
C LEU A 488 41.76 43.93 -5.19
N GLU A 489 42.28 42.73 -5.44
CA GLU A 489 41.57 41.63 -6.08
C GLU A 489 41.87 40.31 -5.37
N TRP A 490 40.83 39.63 -4.90
CA TRP A 490 40.95 38.27 -4.40
C TRP A 490 41.06 37.28 -5.57
N ARG A 491 41.98 36.32 -5.46
CA ARG A 491 42.01 35.13 -6.33
C ARG A 491 42.11 33.91 -5.41
N GLY A 492 41.01 33.17 -5.29
CA GLY A 492 40.83 32.19 -4.23
C GLY A 492 40.94 32.87 -2.85
N GLN A 493 41.91 32.42 -2.05
CA GLN A 493 42.15 32.90 -0.69
C GLN A 493 43.28 33.93 -0.59
N THR A 494 43.82 34.40 -1.72
CA THR A 494 44.97 35.32 -1.74
C THR A 494 44.54 36.68 -2.27
N LEU A 495 44.91 37.74 -1.55
CA LEU A 495 44.66 39.14 -1.94
C LEU A 495 45.83 39.65 -2.77
N TYR A 496 45.55 40.17 -3.96
CA TYR A 496 46.51 40.79 -4.86
C TYR A 496 46.24 42.29 -5.00
N GLY A 497 47.28 43.05 -5.31
CA GLY A 497 47.20 44.49 -5.53
C GLY A 497 47.84 45.31 -4.42
N HIS A 498 47.75 46.63 -4.54
CA HIS A 498 48.22 47.59 -3.55
C HIS A 498 47.43 48.89 -3.68
N CYS A 499 47.43 49.67 -2.60
CA CYS A 499 46.80 50.98 -2.53
C CYS A 499 47.89 52.05 -2.39
N ALA A 500 47.81 53.09 -3.22
CA ALA A 500 48.74 54.22 -3.23
C ALA A 500 47.96 55.52 -2.97
N PRO A 501 48.54 56.53 -2.31
CA PRO A 501 47.88 57.82 -2.10
C PRO A 501 47.38 58.43 -3.42
N VAL A 502 46.19 59.01 -3.43
CA VAL A 502 45.68 59.77 -4.58
C VAL A 502 46.54 61.04 -4.73
N PRO A 503 47.15 61.30 -5.91
CA PRO A 503 47.92 62.52 -6.11
C PRO A 503 47.00 63.75 -6.01
N CYS A 504 47.42 64.74 -5.21
CA CYS A 504 46.70 66.00 -5.10
C CYS A 504 46.86 66.80 -6.41
N GLU A 505 45.83 66.85 -7.23
CA GLU A 505 45.72 67.88 -8.27
C GLU A 505 45.22 69.16 -7.61
N VAL A 506 46.15 70.09 -7.38
CA VAL A 506 45.82 71.44 -6.91
C VAL A 506 45.53 72.26 -8.17
N GLU A 507 44.25 72.53 -8.46
CA GLU A 507 43.85 73.57 -9.43
C GLU A 507 44.02 74.98 -8.87
#